data_AF-A0A6P0GFN5-F1
#
_entry.id   AF-A0A6P0GFN5-F1
#
_cell.length_a   1.000
_cell.length_b   1.000
_cell.length_c   1.000
_cell.angle_alpha   90.00
_cell.angle_beta   90.00
_cell.angle_gamma   90.00
#
_symmetry.space_group_name_H-M   'P 1'
#
loop_
_entity.id
_entity.type
_entity.pdbx_description
1 polymer ?
#
loop_
_entity_poly.entity_id
_entity_poly.type
_entity_poly.pdbx_seq_one_letter_code
_entity_poly.pdbx_strand_id
1 'polypeptide(L)'
;MVRRVRPQRRSRWAGTSAGDRSAALVVRVWLEDGAQVFRGRLTAMETSPGGRGPEEVAVALASSPHDAVEAVRVWLDQFVGDAPNSIDGDE
;
A
#
# COMPACT_ATOMS: atom_id res chain seq x y z
N MET A 1 20.73 -46.73 28.96
CA MET A 1 19.30 -46.72 28.54
C MET A 1 19.09 -45.52 27.64
N VAL A 2 19.11 -45.72 26.31
CA VAL A 2 19.11 -44.64 25.29
C VAL A 2 17.70 -44.44 24.79
N ARG A 3 17.11 -43.26 25.04
CA ARG A 3 15.84 -42.85 24.40
C ARG A 3 16.16 -42.10 23.11
N ARG A 4 15.95 -42.77 21.97
CA ARG A 4 15.88 -42.13 20.64
C ARG A 4 14.64 -41.26 20.57
N VAL A 5 14.82 -39.95 20.37
CA VAL A 5 13.74 -39.05 19.94
C VAL A 5 13.66 -39.14 18.43
N ARG A 6 12.46 -39.44 17.90
CA ARG A 6 12.19 -39.53 16.46
C ARG A 6 12.20 -38.13 15.82
N PRO A 7 12.70 -37.98 14.58
CA PRO A 7 12.55 -36.72 13.87
C PRO A 7 11.11 -36.61 13.35
N GLN A 8 10.37 -35.63 13.85
CA GLN A 8 9.07 -35.27 13.28
C GLN A 8 9.31 -34.62 11.91
N ARG A 9 8.93 -35.34 10.86
CA ARG A 9 8.90 -34.85 9.47
C ARG A 9 7.90 -33.71 9.36
N ARG A 10 8.37 -32.65 8.69
CA ARG A 10 7.64 -31.78 7.75
C ARG A 10 6.40 -31.04 8.30
N SER A 11 6.65 -29.80 8.72
CA SER A 11 5.78 -28.67 8.35
C SER A 11 6.53 -27.81 7.34
N ARG A 12 6.64 -28.30 6.10
CA ARG A 12 6.84 -27.43 4.93
C ARG A 12 5.50 -26.76 4.73
N TRP A 13 5.38 -25.48 5.09
CA TRP A 13 4.64 -24.40 4.41
C TRP A 13 4.79 -23.14 5.28
N ALA A 14 5.81 -22.34 4.96
CA ALA A 14 5.75 -20.90 5.19
C ALA A 14 6.26 -20.25 3.90
N GLY A 15 5.58 -20.58 2.80
CA GLY A 15 5.56 -19.61 1.71
C GLY A 15 4.77 -18.44 2.29
N THR A 16 5.45 -17.35 2.60
CA THR A 16 4.80 -16.06 2.79
C THR A 16 4.04 -15.86 1.50
N SER A 17 2.74 -16.13 1.48
CA SER A 17 1.89 -15.58 0.43
C SER A 17 2.09 -14.08 0.59
N ALA A 18 2.91 -13.48 -0.27
CA ALA A 18 2.89 -12.05 -0.45
C ALA A 18 1.42 -11.75 -0.75
N GLY A 19 0.69 -11.26 0.26
CA GLY A 19 -0.71 -10.92 0.08
C GLY A 19 -0.77 -9.97 -1.11
N ASP A 20 -1.83 -10.07 -1.92
CA ASP A 20 -2.03 -9.15 -3.02
C ASP A 20 -1.86 -7.72 -2.49
N ARG A 21 -0.76 -7.06 -2.87
CA ARG A 21 -0.40 -5.76 -2.33
C ARG A 21 -1.48 -4.79 -2.75
N SER A 22 -2.19 -4.23 -1.78
CA SER A 22 -3.29 -3.33 -2.04
C SER A 22 -3.17 -2.08 -1.18
N ALA A 23 -3.51 -0.94 -1.75
CA ALA A 23 -3.59 0.33 -1.06
C ALA A 23 -4.82 1.10 -1.54
N ALA A 24 -5.32 2.01 -0.72
CA ALA A 24 -6.40 2.92 -1.06
C ALA A 24 -5.90 4.37 -0.99
N LEU A 25 -6.32 5.18 -1.97
CA LEU A 25 -6.10 6.62 -1.97
C LEU A 25 -7.45 7.33 -1.89
N VAL A 26 -7.67 8.10 -0.82
CA VAL A 26 -8.88 8.91 -0.65
C VAL A 26 -8.58 10.34 -1.08
N VAL A 27 -9.35 10.82 -2.06
CA VAL A 27 -9.29 12.21 -2.54
C VAL A 27 -10.52 12.95 -2.04
N ARG A 28 -10.33 13.87 -1.10
CA ARG A 28 -11.38 14.76 -0.61
C ARG A 28 -11.22 16.13 -1.25
N VAL A 29 -12.25 16.60 -1.96
CA VAL A 29 -12.28 17.93 -2.58
C VAL A 29 -13.35 18.79 -1.95
N TRP A 30 -13.08 20.09 -1.82
CA TRP A 30 -14.03 21.09 -1.38
C TRP A 30 -13.68 22.45 -1.98
N LEU A 31 -14.66 23.36 -1.95
CA LEU A 31 -14.45 24.76 -2.31
C LEU A 31 -14.35 25.54 -1.00
N GLU A 32 -13.34 26.41 -0.89
CA GLU A 32 -13.29 27.37 0.22
C GLU A 32 -14.33 28.48 -0.02
N ASP A 33 -15.15 28.74 1.00
CA ASP A 33 -16.26 29.69 0.93
C ASP A 33 -15.80 31.09 0.52
N GLY A 34 -16.59 31.71 -0.35
CA GLY A 34 -16.41 33.10 -0.79
C GLY A 34 -15.60 33.30 -2.08
N ALA A 35 -14.72 32.36 -2.45
CA ALA A 35 -13.83 32.53 -3.61
C ALA A 35 -13.92 31.41 -4.66
N GLN A 36 -14.75 30.37 -4.45
CA GLN A 36 -14.79 29.17 -5.30
C GLN A 36 -13.39 28.57 -5.53
N VAL A 37 -12.53 28.67 -4.51
CA VAL A 37 -11.15 28.22 -4.58
C VAL A 37 -11.10 26.73 -4.34
N PHE A 38 -10.53 26.00 -5.29
CA PHE A 38 -10.36 24.57 -5.20
C PHE A 38 -9.42 24.20 -4.05
N ARG A 39 -9.83 23.23 -3.24
CA ARG A 39 -8.97 22.55 -2.28
C ARG A 39 -9.15 21.04 -2.39
N GLY A 40 -8.04 20.33 -2.41
CA GLY A 40 -7.99 18.88 -2.35
C GLY A 40 -7.07 18.41 -1.22
N ARG A 41 -7.44 17.32 -0.55
CA ARG A 41 -6.57 16.55 0.34
C ARG A 41 -6.55 15.11 -0.10
N LEU A 42 -5.35 14.57 -0.25
CA LEU A 42 -5.10 13.18 -0.62
C LEU A 42 -4.53 12.42 0.59
N THR A 43 -5.11 11.28 0.91
CA THR A 43 -4.71 10.43 2.04
C THR A 43 -4.55 8.99 1.55
N ALA A 44 -3.38 8.40 1.74
CA ALA A 44 -3.12 7.00 1.44
C ALA A 44 -3.36 6.13 2.67
N MET A 45 -3.85 4.92 2.42
CA MET A 45 -4.10 3.90 3.43
C MET A 45 -3.55 2.56 2.92
N GLU A 46 -2.71 1.92 3.72
CA GLU A 46 -2.29 0.54 3.48
C GLU A 46 -3.46 -0.41 3.77
N THR A 47 -3.81 -1.27 2.81
CA THR A 47 -4.93 -2.22 2.97
C THR A 47 -4.48 -3.67 2.95
N SER A 48 -3.17 -3.92 2.82
CA SER A 48 -2.60 -5.26 2.77
C SER A 48 -2.85 -6.05 4.07
N PRO A 49 -3.32 -7.31 3.99
CA PRO A 49 -3.49 -8.18 5.16
C PRO A 49 -2.15 -8.41 5.87
N GLY A 50 -2.08 -8.09 7.17
CA GLY A 50 -0.86 -8.26 7.98
C GLY A 50 0.06 -7.04 8.05
N GLY A 51 -0.32 -5.92 7.42
CA GLY A 51 0.30 -4.61 7.68
C GLY A 51 0.05 -4.12 9.11
N ARG A 52 0.81 -3.10 9.55
CA ARG A 52 0.67 -2.43 10.87
C ARG A 52 -0.63 -1.62 10.99
N GLY A 53 -1.79 -2.21 10.70
CA GLY A 53 -3.08 -1.51 10.75
C GLY A 53 -3.18 -0.35 9.74
N PRO A 54 -4.31 0.39 9.74
CA PRO A 54 -4.52 1.49 8.82
C PRO A 54 -3.67 2.69 9.24
N GLU A 55 -2.47 2.81 8.70
CA GLU A 55 -1.68 4.04 8.78
C GLU A 55 -2.22 5.02 7.73
N GLU A 56 -2.99 6.02 8.16
CA GLU A 56 -3.39 7.14 7.30
C GLU A 56 -2.22 8.09 7.12
N VAL A 57 -1.61 8.08 5.93
CA VAL A 57 -0.54 9.02 5.58
C VAL A 57 -1.15 10.12 4.71
N ALA A 58 -1.08 11.37 5.18
CA ALA A 58 -1.43 12.51 4.34
C ALA A 58 -0.38 12.65 3.23
N VAL A 59 -0.80 12.44 1.98
CA VAL A 59 0.12 12.39 0.83
C VAL A 59 0.28 13.77 0.19
N ALA A 60 -0.81 14.54 0.06
CA ALA A 60 -0.75 15.84 -0.59
C ALA A 60 -1.93 16.75 -0.22
N LEU A 61 -1.68 18.06 -0.31
CA LEU A 61 -2.68 19.12 -0.36
C LEU A 61 -2.62 19.78 -1.74
N ALA A 62 -3.76 19.85 -2.43
CA ALA A 62 -3.87 20.40 -3.78
C ALA A 62 -4.63 21.74 -3.75
N SER A 63 -4.08 22.75 -4.42
CA SER A 63 -4.71 24.07 -4.59
C SER A 63 -5.42 24.24 -5.94
N SER A 64 -5.22 23.31 -6.86
CA SER A 64 -5.90 23.27 -8.14
C SER A 64 -6.30 21.84 -8.52
N PRO A 65 -7.28 21.67 -9.44
CA PRO A 65 -7.59 20.36 -9.99
C PRO A 65 -6.39 19.67 -10.66
N HIS A 66 -5.51 20.46 -11.27
CA HIS A 66 -4.29 19.96 -11.90
C HIS A 66 -3.33 19.37 -10.86
N ASP A 67 -3.09 20.08 -9.76
CA ASP A 67 -2.22 19.61 -8.66
C ASP A 67 -2.74 18.27 -8.10
N ALA A 68 -4.06 18.11 -7.99
CA ALA A 68 -4.66 16.87 -7.51
C ALA A 68 -4.39 15.69 -8.46
N VAL A 69 -4.50 15.91 -9.77
CA VAL A 69 -4.22 14.87 -10.79
C VAL A 69 -2.74 14.50 -10.78
N GLU A 70 -1.83 15.48 -10.71
CA GLU A 70 -0.39 15.21 -10.64
C GLU A 70 -0.02 14.44 -9.35
N ALA A 71 -0.62 14.79 -8.21
CA ALA A 71 -0.40 14.05 -6.97
C ALA A 71 -0.88 12.60 -7.04
N VAL A 72 -2.02 12.33 -7.72
CA VAL A 72 -2.48 10.95 -7.97
C VAL A 72 -1.49 10.19 -8.85
N ARG A 73 -0.97 10.81 -9.91
CA ARG A 73 0.03 10.19 -10.81
C ARG A 73 1.29 9.80 -10.05
N VAL A 74 1.86 10.74 -9.30
CA VAL A 74 3.06 10.49 -8.49
C VAL A 74 2.83 9.37 -7.49
N TRP A 75 1.65 9.33 -6.84
CA TRP A 75 1.33 8.26 -5.90
C TRP A 75 1.22 6.89 -6.58
N LEU A 76 0.60 6.81 -7.76
CA LEU A 76 0.52 5.57 -8.54
C LEU A 76 1.91 5.08 -8.98
N ASP A 77 2.76 5.99 -9.45
CA ASP A 77 4.12 5.67 -9.88
C ASP A 77 4.95 5.12 -8.71
N GLN A 78 4.80 5.68 -7.51
CA GLN A 78 5.44 5.16 -6.29
C GLN A 78 4.88 3.80 -5.89
N PHE A 79 3.56 3.65 -5.88
CA PHE A 79 2.92 2.38 -5.50
C PHE A 79 3.36 1.25 -6.43
N VAL A 80 3.41 1.48 -7.75
CA VAL A 80 3.85 0.47 -8.72
C VAL A 80 5.37 0.29 -8.69
N GLY A 81 6.14 1.38 -8.54
CA GLY A 81 7.61 1.34 -8.49
C GLY A 81 8.17 0.62 -7.26
N ASP A 82 7.47 0.65 -6.14
CA ASP A 82 7.82 -0.08 -4.92
C ASP A 82 7.47 -1.58 -4.98
N ALA A 83 6.85 -2.06 -6.07
CA ALA A 83 6.61 -3.48 -6.23
C ALA A 83 7.96 -4.23 -6.29
N PRO A 84 8.23 -5.19 -5.39
CA PRO A 84 9.41 -6.02 -5.53
C PRO A 84 9.30 -6.73 -6.87
N ASN A 85 10.36 -6.67 -7.70
CA ASN A 85 10.52 -7.52 -8.88
C ASN A 85 10.52 -8.99 -8.43
N SER A 86 9.37 -9.56 -8.14
CA SER A 86 9.19 -11.00 -7.95
C SER A 86 8.87 -11.61 -9.31
N ILE A 87 9.82 -11.51 -10.23
CA ILE A 87 9.97 -12.51 -11.28
C ILE A 87 11.08 -13.44 -10.80
N ASP A 88 10.79 -14.21 -9.75
CA ASP A 88 11.45 -15.50 -9.53
C ASP A 88 10.50 -16.55 -10.14
N GLY A 89 10.54 -16.61 -11.46
CA GLY A 89 10.16 -17.80 -12.21
C GLY A 89 11.45 -18.53 -12.53
N ASP A 90 11.89 -19.39 -11.62
CA ASP A 90 12.92 -20.38 -11.89
C ASP A 90 12.25 -21.78 -11.90
N GLU A 91 12.73 -22.59 -12.83
CA GLU A 91 12.10 -23.71 -13.55
C GLU A 91 11.56 -24.90 -12.73
#